data_AF-A0A0C9VIS7-F1
#
_entry.id   AF-A0A0C9VIS7-F1
#
_cell.length_a   1.000
_cell.length_b   1.000
_cell.length_c   1.000
_cell.angle_alpha   90.00
_cell.angle_beta   90.00
_cell.angle_gamma   90.00
#
_symmetry.space_group_name_H-M   'P 1'
#
loop_
_entity.id
_entity.type
_entity.pdbx_description
1 polymer ?
#
loop_
_entity_poly.entity_id
_entity_poly.type
_entity_poly.pdbx_seq_one_letter_code
_entity_poly.pdbx_strand_id
1 'polypeptide(L)'
;MGLSERDINDFIARNGVAEIPNPPLPLADGSLKLVNDPAHPFIAAGPNDIRGPCPALNTLASHGYLPRNGVARPDQIVTAVMEGLNLGNDFAKFLAYQAFLMNGNPITNLMSIGMKTPLTGPDPPKPALVGGLSQHGTFEGDTSMTRVDAFFGDQALFNEDLFQGFISTSAQFGFNGTYDVNAAAELRFQRLQNSIQTNPQLVFTSPRIISAYSEAVFPTIFFVDGRLNNGQLTIDAARHFFDFQMMPDDFHRQPAPVNFTMVDPLTKAIFDKHPFSPGVNHGKNNFVLQPQTPPLADFCGIYEDIVLRVIPGQYPRPTGILRENINKNLGFFFGAVHAEHNCTQVFPFGRD
;
A
#
# COMPACT_ATOMS: atom_id res chain seq x y z
N MET A 1 -19.03 8.81 -16.24
CA MET A 1 -18.86 7.85 -17.35
C MET A 1 -17.38 7.88 -17.70
N GLY A 2 -16.71 6.73 -17.84
CA GLY A 2 -15.29 6.72 -18.24
C GLY A 2 -15.16 7.18 -19.69
N LEU A 3 -13.97 7.65 -20.09
CA LEU A 3 -13.73 8.07 -21.47
C LEU A 3 -13.96 6.93 -22.47
N SER A 4 -14.42 7.26 -23.68
CA SER A 4 -14.33 6.33 -24.81
C SER A 4 -12.89 6.29 -25.34
N GLU A 5 -12.55 5.28 -26.14
CA GLU A 5 -11.24 5.21 -26.81
C GLU A 5 -10.95 6.46 -27.65
N ARG A 6 -11.98 7.00 -28.33
CA ARG A 6 -11.86 8.24 -29.09
C ARG A 6 -11.50 9.41 -28.18
N ASP A 7 -12.14 9.53 -27.02
CA ASP A 7 -11.87 10.65 -26.10
C ASP A 7 -10.46 10.55 -25.50
N ILE A 8 -9.95 9.34 -25.27
CA ILE A 8 -8.56 9.12 -24.82
C ILE A 8 -7.58 9.56 -25.91
N ASN A 9 -7.82 9.15 -27.15
CA ASN A 9 -6.98 9.55 -28.27
C ASN A 9 -7.01 11.07 -28.49
N ASP A 10 -8.19 11.70 -28.37
CA ASP A 10 -8.33 13.15 -28.46
C ASP A 10 -7.63 13.87 -27.30
N PHE A 11 -7.71 13.34 -26.08
CA PHE A 11 -6.99 13.87 -24.92
C PHE A 11 -5.47 13.81 -25.15
N ILE A 12 -4.96 12.67 -25.61
CA ILE A 12 -3.53 12.46 -25.85
C ILE A 12 -3.03 13.29 -27.03
N ALA A 13 -3.81 13.43 -28.09
CA ALA A 13 -3.47 14.29 -29.22
C ALA A 13 -3.29 15.77 -28.78
N ARG A 14 -4.02 16.21 -27.75
CA ARG A 14 -3.92 17.59 -27.22
C ARG A 14 -2.84 17.77 -26.17
N ASN A 15 -2.61 16.76 -25.33
CA ASN A 15 -1.77 16.89 -24.12
C ASN A 15 -0.42 16.14 -24.24
N GLY A 16 -0.25 15.34 -25.28
CA GLY A 16 0.86 14.40 -25.41
C GLY A 16 0.63 13.09 -24.66
N VAL A 17 1.49 12.12 -24.94
CA VAL A 17 1.57 10.87 -24.19
C VAL A 17 2.30 11.13 -22.87
N ALA A 18 1.72 10.70 -21.75
CA ALA A 18 2.39 10.84 -20.45
C ALA A 18 3.72 10.07 -20.43
N GLU A 19 4.75 10.73 -19.92
CA GLU A 19 6.03 10.08 -19.72
C GLU A 19 5.93 9.04 -18.58
N ILE A 20 6.33 7.82 -18.89
CA ILE A 20 6.50 6.75 -17.92
C ILE A 20 8.00 6.50 -17.79
N PRO A 21 8.69 7.12 -16.83
CA PRO A 21 10.12 6.91 -16.63
C PRO A 21 10.38 5.48 -16.13
N ASN A 22 11.63 5.03 -16.31
CA ASN A 22 12.05 3.78 -15.66
C ASN A 22 12.04 3.97 -14.13
N PRO A 23 11.76 2.90 -13.36
CA PRO A 23 11.87 2.96 -11.91
C PRO A 23 13.25 3.47 -11.47
N PRO A 24 13.33 4.29 -10.41
CA PRO A 24 14.59 4.73 -9.85
C PRO A 24 15.52 3.56 -9.51
N LEU A 25 16.82 3.78 -9.67
CA LEU A 25 17.86 2.86 -9.19
C LEU A 25 17.91 2.84 -7.65
N PRO A 26 18.56 1.84 -7.03
CA PRO A 26 18.82 1.85 -5.60
C PRO A 26 19.55 3.13 -5.16
N LEU A 27 19.32 3.54 -3.90
CA LEU A 27 20.06 4.66 -3.32
C LEU A 27 21.56 4.37 -3.36
N ALA A 28 22.34 5.38 -3.77
CA ALA A 28 23.80 5.31 -3.70
C ALA A 28 24.29 5.21 -2.25
N ASP A 29 23.56 5.83 -1.32
CA ASP A 29 23.80 5.76 0.12
C ASP A 29 22.51 5.36 0.85
N GLY A 30 22.48 4.08 1.24
CA GLY A 30 21.42 3.49 2.05
C GLY A 30 21.71 3.54 3.55
N SER A 31 22.63 4.39 4.02
CA SER A 31 22.96 4.50 5.44
C SER A 31 21.89 5.24 6.25
N LEU A 32 22.03 5.12 7.58
CA LEU A 32 21.29 5.86 8.58
C LEU A 32 21.38 7.37 8.31
N LYS A 33 20.23 8.04 8.30
CA LYS A 33 20.12 9.47 7.98
C LYS A 33 18.97 10.11 8.74
N LEU A 34 19.16 11.33 9.22
CA LEU A 34 18.09 12.20 9.72
C LEU A 34 17.15 12.55 8.56
N VAL A 35 15.87 12.22 8.69
CA VAL A 35 14.86 12.41 7.63
C VAL A 35 13.76 13.40 8.02
N ASN A 36 13.61 13.69 9.31
CA ASN A 36 12.91 14.89 9.76
C ASN A 36 13.92 16.06 9.82
N ASP A 37 14.29 16.57 8.64
CA ASP A 37 15.34 17.57 8.45
C ASP A 37 14.79 18.92 7.94
N PRO A 38 15.59 20.01 7.91
CA PRO A 38 15.12 21.32 7.42
C PRO A 38 14.72 21.36 5.93
N ALA A 39 15.14 20.38 5.11
CA ALA A 39 14.71 20.27 3.72
C ALA A 39 13.35 19.55 3.60
N HIS A 40 13.00 18.73 4.59
CA HIS A 40 11.75 17.98 4.66
C HIS A 40 10.94 18.32 5.93
N PRO A 41 10.62 19.62 6.18
CA PRO A 41 9.87 20.00 7.36
C PRO A 41 8.44 19.47 7.28
N PHE A 42 7.87 19.14 8.44
CA PHE A 42 6.45 18.84 8.54
C PHE A 42 5.62 20.07 8.18
N ILE A 43 4.63 19.86 7.31
CA ILE A 43 3.55 20.83 7.02
C ILE A 43 2.25 20.04 7.03
N ALA A 44 1.33 20.45 7.91
CA ALA A 44 0.00 19.87 7.97
C ALA A 44 -0.73 20.01 6.61
N ALA A 45 -1.49 18.97 6.25
CA ALA A 45 -2.27 18.96 5.01
C ALA A 45 -3.27 20.12 4.99
N GLY A 46 -3.26 20.90 3.92
CA GLY A 46 -4.27 21.92 3.66
C GLY A 46 -5.60 21.33 3.16
N PRO A 47 -6.64 22.16 2.97
CA PRO A 47 -7.98 21.69 2.57
C PRO A 47 -8.05 20.94 1.23
N ASN A 48 -7.05 21.13 0.35
CA ASN A 48 -6.98 20.50 -0.97
C ASN A 48 -5.93 19.38 -1.04
N ASP A 49 -5.22 19.13 0.06
CA ASP A 49 -4.19 18.10 0.11
C ASP A 49 -4.81 16.76 0.47
N ILE A 50 -4.44 15.72 -0.28
CA ILE A 50 -5.03 14.40 -0.13
C ILE A 50 -4.15 13.53 0.76
N ARG A 51 -4.80 12.80 1.66
CA ARG A 51 -4.23 11.77 2.51
C ARG A 51 -5.14 10.54 2.46
N GLY A 52 -4.59 9.38 2.78
CA GLY A 52 -5.26 8.10 2.59
C GLY A 52 -5.03 7.09 3.71
N PRO A 53 -5.26 5.79 3.43
CA PRO A 53 -5.16 4.74 4.43
C PRO A 53 -3.72 4.42 4.84
N CYS A 54 -2.72 4.81 4.02
CA CYS A 54 -1.32 4.50 4.28
C CYS A 54 -0.62 5.59 5.14
N PRO A 55 -0.31 5.32 6.43
CA PRO A 55 0.33 6.31 7.30
C PRO A 55 1.73 6.72 6.81
N ALA A 56 2.47 5.81 6.18
CA ALA A 56 3.80 6.09 5.65
C ALA A 56 3.74 7.13 4.51
N LEU A 57 2.91 6.90 3.49
CA LEU A 57 2.78 7.84 2.36
C LEU A 57 2.17 9.17 2.80
N ASN A 58 1.24 9.16 3.74
CA ASN A 58 0.71 10.38 4.34
C ASN A 58 1.82 11.22 4.99
N THR A 59 2.67 10.57 5.78
CA THR A 59 3.80 11.22 6.44
C THR A 59 4.81 11.75 5.43
N LEU A 60 5.17 10.96 4.42
CA LEU A 60 6.09 11.39 3.35
C LEU A 60 5.54 12.60 2.56
N ALA A 61 4.24 12.67 2.30
CA ALA A 61 3.61 13.84 1.69
C ALA A 61 3.62 15.05 2.66
N SER A 62 3.33 14.84 3.95
CA SER A 62 3.39 15.90 4.97
C SER A 62 4.80 16.39 5.27
N HIS A 63 5.84 15.66 4.89
CA HIS A 63 7.25 16.08 4.96
C HIS A 63 7.82 16.53 3.61
N GLY A 64 7.06 16.46 2.52
CA GLY A 64 7.50 16.93 1.20
C GLY A 64 8.45 15.99 0.45
N TYR A 65 8.62 14.74 0.92
CA TYR A 65 9.24 13.67 0.12
C TYR A 65 8.37 13.30 -1.08
N LEU A 66 7.05 13.41 -0.91
CA LEU A 66 6.07 13.37 -1.98
C LEU A 66 5.49 14.76 -2.23
N PRO A 67 4.89 15.02 -3.41
CA PRO A 67 4.03 16.16 -3.62
C PRO A 67 3.01 16.27 -2.47
N ARG A 68 3.03 17.43 -1.78
CA ARG A 68 2.25 17.64 -0.55
C ARG A 68 0.73 17.53 -0.76
N ASN A 69 0.27 17.73 -2.00
CA ASN A 69 -1.11 17.54 -2.42
C ASN A 69 -1.56 16.07 -2.43
N GLY A 70 -0.65 15.11 -2.25
CA GLY A 70 -0.98 13.68 -2.20
C GLY A 70 -1.21 13.03 -3.56
N VAL A 71 -0.75 13.64 -4.66
CA VAL A 71 -0.83 13.06 -6.01
C VAL A 71 0.56 12.93 -6.59
N ALA A 72 0.97 11.71 -6.93
CA ALA A 72 2.32 11.41 -7.34
C ALA A 72 2.36 10.36 -8.45
N ARG A 73 3.45 10.34 -9.20
CA ARG A 73 3.80 9.24 -10.11
C ARG A 73 4.42 8.07 -9.33
N PRO A 74 4.35 6.83 -9.85
CA PRO A 74 4.95 5.68 -9.18
C PRO A 74 6.47 5.82 -8.96
N ASP A 75 7.23 6.43 -9.88
CA ASP A 75 8.66 6.68 -9.70
C ASP A 75 8.95 7.62 -8.52
N GLN A 76 8.12 8.65 -8.33
CA GLN A 76 8.23 9.56 -7.19
C GLN A 76 7.92 8.84 -5.87
N ILE A 77 6.96 7.92 -5.87
CA ILE A 77 6.64 7.08 -4.71
C ILE A 77 7.82 6.18 -4.37
N VAL A 78 8.41 5.50 -5.36
CA VAL A 78 9.61 4.68 -5.16
C VAL A 78 10.75 5.52 -4.55
N THR A 79 11.06 6.69 -5.11
CA THR A 79 12.08 7.59 -4.54
C THR A 79 11.74 8.00 -3.10
N ALA A 80 10.50 8.43 -2.83
CA ALA A 80 10.12 8.94 -1.52
C ALA A 80 10.24 7.89 -0.40
N VAL A 81 9.80 6.65 -0.65
CA VAL A 81 9.87 5.58 0.36
C VAL A 81 11.31 5.08 0.58
N MET A 82 12.15 5.12 -0.46
CA MET A 82 13.58 4.85 -0.30
C MET A 82 14.25 5.98 0.51
N GLU A 83 14.04 7.24 0.13
CA GLU A 83 14.71 8.37 0.76
C GLU A 83 14.28 8.59 2.21
N GLY A 84 12.96 8.61 2.47
CA GLY A 84 12.41 8.96 3.78
C GLY A 84 12.33 7.81 4.77
N LEU A 85 12.27 6.55 4.32
CA LEU A 85 12.08 5.39 5.20
C LEU A 85 13.08 4.25 4.95
N ASN A 86 13.95 4.38 3.94
CA ASN A 86 14.92 3.37 3.54
C ASN A 86 14.29 2.01 3.15
N LEU A 87 13.17 2.05 2.43
CA LEU A 87 12.70 0.84 1.75
C LEU A 87 13.74 0.41 0.69
N GLY A 88 14.03 -0.89 0.63
CA GLY A 88 14.83 -1.49 -0.42
C GLY A 88 14.20 -1.28 -1.80
N ASN A 89 15.02 -1.13 -2.82
CA ASN A 89 14.57 -0.68 -4.14
C ASN A 89 13.53 -1.62 -4.78
N ASP A 90 13.74 -2.94 -4.73
CA ASP A 90 12.78 -3.87 -5.32
C ASP A 90 11.50 -3.97 -4.49
N PHE A 91 11.59 -3.89 -3.15
CA PHE A 91 10.41 -3.80 -2.30
C PHE A 91 9.59 -2.52 -2.53
N ALA A 92 10.27 -1.38 -2.68
CA ALA A 92 9.65 -0.09 -3.02
C ALA A 92 8.94 -0.14 -4.38
N LYS A 93 9.58 -0.71 -5.41
CA LYS A 93 8.97 -0.92 -6.73
C LYS A 93 7.74 -1.82 -6.65
N PHE A 94 7.84 -2.94 -5.93
CA PHE A 94 6.73 -3.87 -5.75
C PHE A 94 5.49 -3.14 -5.22
N LEU A 95 5.63 -2.43 -4.09
CA LEU A 95 4.52 -1.72 -3.47
C LEU A 95 3.97 -0.59 -4.37
N ALA A 96 4.85 0.24 -4.94
CA ALA A 96 4.45 1.39 -5.73
C ALA A 96 3.73 1.00 -7.03
N TYR A 97 4.28 0.04 -7.79
CA TYR A 97 3.69 -0.35 -9.07
C TYR A 97 2.47 -1.26 -8.90
N GLN A 98 2.42 -2.11 -7.87
CA GLN A 98 1.20 -2.84 -7.51
C GLN A 98 0.05 -1.85 -7.23
N ALA A 99 0.29 -0.89 -6.34
CA ALA A 99 -0.69 0.13 -6.00
C ALA A 99 -1.12 0.96 -7.22
N PHE A 100 -0.16 1.38 -8.05
CA PHE A 100 -0.42 2.17 -9.25
C PHE A 100 -1.26 1.41 -10.27
N LEU A 101 -0.94 0.15 -10.56
CA LEU A 101 -1.72 -0.66 -11.50
C LEU A 101 -3.18 -0.83 -11.04
N MET A 102 -3.39 -0.92 -9.74
CA MET A 102 -4.71 -1.15 -9.16
C MET A 102 -5.52 0.13 -8.96
N ASN A 103 -4.88 1.29 -8.77
CA ASN A 103 -5.56 2.51 -8.32
C ASN A 103 -5.18 3.80 -9.04
N GLY A 104 -4.06 3.79 -9.77
CA GLY A 104 -3.55 4.93 -10.53
C GLY A 104 -4.20 5.08 -11.89
N ASN A 105 -3.87 6.18 -12.56
CA ASN A 105 -4.32 6.47 -13.93
C ASN A 105 -3.19 6.13 -14.92
N PRO A 106 -3.29 5.06 -15.72
CA PRO A 106 -2.26 4.70 -16.69
C PRO A 106 -2.14 5.71 -17.84
N ILE A 107 -3.14 6.57 -18.08
CA ILE A 107 -3.10 7.57 -19.16
C ILE A 107 -2.19 8.73 -18.78
N THR A 108 -2.22 9.16 -17.51
CA THR A 108 -1.49 10.34 -17.02
C THR A 108 -0.27 9.99 -16.16
N ASN A 109 -0.08 8.72 -15.84
CA ASN A 109 0.95 8.21 -14.94
C ASN A 109 0.86 8.79 -13.52
N LEU A 110 -0.34 9.15 -13.05
CA LEU A 110 -0.58 9.75 -11.73
C LEU A 110 -1.47 8.88 -10.85
N MET A 111 -1.18 8.83 -9.56
CA MET A 111 -1.99 8.18 -8.53
C MET A 111 -2.19 9.10 -7.34
N SER A 112 -3.40 9.09 -6.78
CA SER A 112 -3.71 9.69 -5.49
C SER A 112 -3.33 8.73 -4.35
N ILE A 113 -2.64 9.23 -3.33
CA ILE A 113 -2.34 8.45 -2.12
C ILE A 113 -3.56 8.30 -1.19
N GLY A 114 -4.70 8.88 -1.54
CA GLY A 114 -5.96 8.77 -0.81
C GLY A 114 -7.14 8.55 -1.73
N MET A 115 -8.20 9.34 -1.56
CA MET A 115 -9.44 9.21 -2.33
C MET A 115 -9.28 9.63 -3.80
N LYS A 116 -10.27 9.26 -4.62
CA LYS A 116 -10.37 9.65 -6.03
C LYS A 116 -10.33 11.17 -6.17
N THR A 117 -9.62 11.66 -7.17
CA THR A 117 -9.45 13.10 -7.43
C THR A 117 -9.34 13.38 -8.93
N PRO A 118 -9.85 14.50 -9.43
CA PRO A 118 -9.63 14.91 -10.83
C PRO A 118 -8.15 15.25 -11.13
N LEU A 119 -7.31 15.40 -10.11
CA LEU A 119 -5.88 15.70 -10.28
C LEU A 119 -5.10 14.56 -10.95
N THR A 120 -5.63 13.33 -10.98
CA THR A 120 -5.04 12.23 -11.75
C THR A 120 -5.49 12.24 -13.22
N GLY A 121 -6.27 13.24 -13.65
CA GLY A 121 -6.71 13.41 -15.04
C GLY A 121 -7.95 12.60 -15.38
N PRO A 122 -8.32 12.54 -16.67
CA PRO A 122 -9.56 11.91 -17.09
C PRO A 122 -9.52 10.39 -16.92
N ASP A 123 -10.65 9.82 -16.51
CA ASP A 123 -10.75 8.40 -16.24
C ASP A 123 -10.67 7.55 -17.53
N PRO A 124 -9.94 6.43 -17.52
CA PRO A 124 -10.03 5.42 -18.57
C PRO A 124 -11.45 4.83 -18.69
N PRO A 125 -11.73 4.00 -19.70
CA PRO A 125 -13.04 3.42 -19.90
C PRO A 125 -13.39 2.53 -18.71
N LYS A 126 -14.68 2.49 -18.35
CA LYS A 126 -15.18 1.55 -17.34
C LYS A 126 -14.85 0.10 -17.76
N PRO A 127 -14.60 -0.81 -16.81
CA PRO A 127 -14.84 -0.70 -15.36
C PRO A 127 -13.70 -0.12 -14.52
N ALA A 128 -12.61 0.37 -15.11
CA ALA A 128 -11.50 0.97 -14.38
C ALA A 128 -11.95 2.09 -13.43
N LEU A 129 -11.42 2.08 -12.20
CA LEU A 129 -11.89 2.95 -11.13
C LEU A 129 -11.03 4.21 -10.97
N VAL A 130 -9.70 4.06 -11.07
CA VAL A 130 -8.73 5.14 -10.81
C VAL A 130 -9.10 5.87 -9.51
N GLY A 131 -9.32 5.07 -8.47
CA GLY A 131 -9.93 5.54 -7.23
C GLY A 131 -8.94 6.09 -6.21
N GLY A 132 -7.63 6.06 -6.51
CA GLY A 132 -6.59 6.32 -5.52
C GLY A 132 -6.47 5.21 -4.48
N LEU A 133 -5.50 5.30 -3.57
CA LEU A 133 -5.25 4.24 -2.58
C LEU A 133 -6.41 3.95 -1.65
N SER A 134 -7.32 4.90 -1.43
CA SER A 134 -8.50 4.66 -0.60
C SER A 134 -9.59 3.86 -1.33
N GLN A 135 -9.41 3.46 -2.59
CA GLN A 135 -10.38 2.64 -3.30
C GLN A 135 -10.52 1.26 -2.63
N HIS A 136 -11.68 1.02 -2.04
CA HIS A 136 -11.99 -0.25 -1.43
C HIS A 136 -12.06 -1.39 -2.44
N GLY A 137 -11.54 -2.56 -2.06
CA GLY A 137 -11.68 -3.82 -2.79
C GLY A 137 -10.66 -4.03 -3.91
N THR A 138 -9.77 -3.06 -4.15
CA THR A 138 -8.58 -3.23 -4.99
C THR A 138 -7.38 -3.51 -4.09
N PHE A 139 -6.79 -2.45 -3.51
CA PHE A 139 -5.63 -2.52 -2.61
C PHE A 139 -6.06 -2.33 -1.15
N GLU A 140 -6.77 -1.23 -0.88
CA GLU A 140 -7.41 -1.00 0.42
C GLU A 140 -8.47 -2.08 0.64
N GLY A 141 -8.53 -2.58 1.87
CA GLY A 141 -9.54 -3.54 2.25
C GLY A 141 -9.71 -3.63 3.75
N ASP A 142 -10.66 -4.47 4.13
CA ASP A 142 -11.11 -4.64 5.50
C ASP A 142 -9.99 -5.05 6.46
N THR A 143 -10.31 -4.98 7.75
CA THR A 143 -9.50 -5.39 8.88
C THR A 143 -8.30 -4.48 9.17
N SER A 144 -8.26 -3.26 8.64
CA SER A 144 -7.17 -2.30 8.89
C SER A 144 -6.94 -2.06 10.39
N MET A 145 -5.69 -1.77 10.80
CA MET A 145 -5.32 -1.65 12.22
C MET A 145 -5.91 -0.40 12.89
N THR A 146 -5.96 0.72 12.16
CA THR A 146 -6.33 2.05 12.71
C THR A 146 -7.36 2.78 11.84
N ARG A 147 -7.90 2.10 10.81
CA ARG A 147 -8.92 2.58 9.87
C ARG A 147 -10.10 1.62 9.92
N VAL A 148 -11.32 2.14 9.81
CA VAL A 148 -12.53 1.31 9.79
C VAL A 148 -12.67 0.57 8.47
N ASP A 149 -13.34 -0.57 8.47
CA ASP A 149 -13.75 -1.24 7.23
C ASP A 149 -14.70 -0.32 6.45
N ALA A 150 -14.60 -0.32 5.11
CA ALA A 150 -15.39 0.56 4.24
C ALA A 150 -16.91 0.41 4.43
N PHE A 151 -17.35 -0.77 4.89
CA PHE A 151 -18.76 -1.01 5.26
C PHE A 151 -19.26 -0.07 6.37
N PHE A 152 -18.40 0.37 7.28
CA PHE A 152 -18.77 1.21 8.44
C PHE A 152 -18.55 2.70 8.21
N GLY A 153 -17.81 3.12 7.19
CA GLY A 153 -17.51 4.52 6.95
C GLY A 153 -16.28 4.72 6.08
N ASP A 154 -15.63 5.86 6.26
CA ASP A 154 -14.45 6.23 5.49
C ASP A 154 -13.22 5.44 5.93
N GLN A 155 -12.80 4.49 5.10
CA GLN A 155 -11.64 3.63 5.27
C GLN A 155 -10.28 4.36 5.22
N ALA A 156 -10.24 5.64 4.86
CA ALA A 156 -9.00 6.42 4.81
C ALA A 156 -8.66 7.11 6.14
N LEU A 157 -9.70 7.44 6.93
CA LEU A 157 -9.55 8.27 8.12
C LEU A 157 -8.97 7.49 9.30
N PHE A 158 -8.08 8.14 10.04
CA PHE A 158 -7.64 7.64 11.34
C PHE A 158 -8.85 7.48 12.28
N ASN A 159 -8.90 6.37 12.98
CA ASN A 159 -9.95 6.06 13.93
C ASN A 159 -9.35 5.88 15.33
N GLU A 160 -9.72 6.79 16.24
CA GLU A 160 -9.21 6.81 17.61
C GLU A 160 -9.58 5.55 18.39
N ASP A 161 -10.80 5.01 18.24
CA ASP A 161 -11.22 3.80 18.96
C ASP A 161 -10.37 2.58 18.57
N LEU A 162 -10.10 2.41 17.27
CA LEU A 162 -9.19 1.37 16.79
C LEU A 162 -7.75 1.58 17.26
N PHE A 163 -7.31 2.84 17.36
CA PHE A 163 -5.98 3.15 17.90
C PHE A 163 -5.89 2.91 19.42
N GLN A 164 -6.95 3.14 20.19
CA GLN A 164 -7.02 2.70 21.59
C GLN A 164 -6.95 1.17 21.70
N GLY A 165 -7.58 0.45 20.77
CA GLY A 165 -7.37 -0.99 20.57
C GLY A 165 -5.90 -1.32 20.37
N PHE A 166 -5.24 -0.67 19.41
CA PHE A 166 -3.78 -0.82 19.16
C PHE A 166 -2.94 -0.59 20.42
N ILE A 167 -3.22 0.46 21.19
CA ILE A 167 -2.53 0.77 22.46
C ILE A 167 -2.74 -0.34 23.48
N SER A 168 -3.99 -0.76 23.71
CA SER A 168 -4.30 -1.81 24.69
C SER A 168 -3.63 -3.14 24.34
N THR A 169 -3.63 -3.53 23.06
CA THR A 169 -2.96 -4.75 22.60
C THR A 169 -1.45 -4.65 22.74
N SER A 170 -0.85 -3.49 22.47
CA SER A 170 0.58 -3.25 22.69
C SER A 170 0.96 -3.34 24.16
N ALA A 171 0.17 -2.71 25.05
CA ALA A 171 0.35 -2.77 26.49
C ALA A 171 0.29 -4.22 27.04
N GLN A 172 -0.57 -5.06 26.46
CA GLN A 172 -0.78 -6.43 26.92
C GLN A 172 0.25 -7.42 26.37
N PHE A 173 0.64 -7.28 25.10
CA PHE A 173 1.40 -8.32 24.39
C PHE A 173 2.78 -7.90 23.92
N GLY A 174 3.06 -6.60 23.87
CA GLY A 174 4.34 -6.08 23.45
C GLY A 174 5.31 -5.84 24.61
N PHE A 175 6.60 -5.91 24.32
CA PHE A 175 7.64 -5.64 25.30
C PHE A 175 7.53 -4.20 25.84
N ASN A 176 7.44 -4.06 27.16
CA ASN A 176 7.26 -2.76 27.84
C ASN A 176 6.13 -1.88 27.25
N GLY A 177 5.07 -2.50 26.71
CA GLY A 177 3.93 -1.79 26.14
C GLY A 177 4.18 -1.14 24.77
N THR A 178 5.29 -1.47 24.12
CA THR A 178 5.55 -1.07 22.73
C THR A 178 4.76 -1.93 21.74
N TYR A 179 4.57 -1.42 20.52
CA TYR A 179 4.09 -2.23 19.42
C TYR A 179 5.28 -2.98 18.79
N ASP A 180 5.32 -4.28 19.02
CA ASP A 180 6.32 -5.20 18.47
C ASP A 180 5.64 -6.35 17.69
N VAL A 181 6.42 -7.34 17.26
CA VAL A 181 5.90 -8.49 16.50
C VAL A 181 4.85 -9.30 17.27
N ASN A 182 4.91 -9.35 18.61
CA ASN A 182 3.95 -10.09 19.42
C ASN A 182 2.61 -9.35 19.47
N ALA A 183 2.64 -8.04 19.69
CA ALA A 183 1.46 -7.19 19.65
C ALA A 183 0.83 -7.18 18.24
N ALA A 184 1.65 -7.15 17.18
CA ALA A 184 1.20 -7.20 15.80
C ALA A 184 0.41 -8.46 15.48
N ALA A 185 0.89 -9.63 15.93
CA ALA A 185 0.20 -10.91 15.73
C ALA A 185 -1.19 -10.92 16.38
N GLU A 186 -1.29 -10.46 17.63
CA GLU A 186 -2.57 -10.42 18.35
C GLU A 186 -3.52 -9.40 17.74
N LEU A 187 -3.04 -8.19 17.44
CA LEU A 187 -3.88 -7.15 16.84
C LEU A 187 -4.41 -7.59 15.48
N ARG A 188 -3.58 -8.24 14.66
CA ARG A 188 -4.01 -8.72 13.34
C ARG A 188 -5.13 -9.73 13.44
N PHE A 189 -4.97 -10.71 14.33
CA PHE A 189 -5.99 -11.72 14.58
C PHE A 189 -7.27 -11.08 15.13
N GLN A 190 -7.17 -10.20 16.12
CA GLN A 190 -8.31 -9.52 16.74
C GLN A 190 -9.10 -8.68 15.72
N ARG A 191 -8.43 -7.93 14.85
CA ARG A 191 -9.09 -7.12 13.80
C ARG A 191 -9.87 -8.00 12.83
N LEU A 192 -9.29 -9.12 12.40
CA LEU A 192 -9.96 -10.07 11.52
C LEU A 192 -11.18 -10.71 12.20
N GLN A 193 -11.04 -11.19 13.44
CA GLN A 193 -12.16 -11.74 14.21
C GLN A 193 -13.28 -10.71 14.39
N ASN A 194 -12.94 -9.46 14.67
CA ASN A 194 -13.91 -8.38 14.79
C ASN A 194 -14.67 -8.16 13.48
N SER A 195 -13.99 -8.05 12.34
CA SER A 195 -14.67 -7.88 11.05
C SER A 195 -15.52 -9.09 10.66
N ILE A 196 -15.08 -10.32 10.98
CA ILE A 196 -15.92 -11.53 10.78
C ILE A 196 -17.24 -11.38 11.55
N GLN A 197 -17.18 -10.87 12.78
CA GLN A 197 -18.34 -10.74 13.64
C GLN A 197 -19.25 -9.55 13.30
N THR A 198 -18.69 -8.46 12.80
CA THR A 198 -19.41 -7.18 12.68
C THR A 198 -19.68 -6.75 11.24
N ASN A 199 -18.79 -7.05 10.29
CA ASN A 199 -18.88 -6.62 8.90
C ASN A 199 -19.58 -7.69 8.04
N PRO A 200 -20.84 -7.51 7.62
CA PRO A 200 -21.57 -8.51 6.84
C PRO A 200 -21.03 -8.72 5.41
N GLN A 201 -20.13 -7.86 4.95
CA GLN A 201 -19.57 -7.83 3.60
C GLN A 201 -18.04 -7.98 3.60
N LEU A 202 -17.44 -8.45 4.71
CA LEU A 202 -16.00 -8.66 4.83
C LEU A 202 -15.43 -9.39 3.61
N VAL A 203 -14.40 -8.81 3.00
CA VAL A 203 -13.57 -9.45 1.98
C VAL A 203 -12.13 -9.55 2.47
N PHE A 204 -11.69 -10.79 2.73
CA PHE A 204 -10.33 -11.08 3.16
C PHE A 204 -9.69 -12.14 2.24
N THR A 205 -9.49 -11.74 0.98
CA THR A 205 -8.94 -12.56 -0.11
C THR A 205 -7.71 -11.90 -0.72
N SER A 206 -7.10 -12.51 -1.76
CA SER A 206 -6.03 -11.87 -2.54
C SER A 206 -6.55 -10.62 -3.27
N PRO A 207 -5.78 -9.51 -3.29
CA PRO A 207 -4.45 -9.34 -2.68
C PRO A 207 -4.48 -8.82 -1.23
N ARG A 208 -5.65 -8.59 -0.63
CA ARG A 208 -5.77 -8.05 0.74
C ARG A 208 -5.08 -8.90 1.79
N ILE A 209 -5.07 -10.23 1.66
CA ILE A 209 -4.43 -11.10 2.64
C ILE A 209 -2.92 -10.80 2.77
N ILE A 210 -2.19 -10.60 1.67
CA ILE A 210 -0.76 -10.27 1.75
C ILE A 210 -0.56 -8.87 2.35
N SER A 211 -1.32 -7.88 1.89
CA SER A 211 -1.14 -6.51 2.36
C SER A 211 -1.48 -6.38 3.84
N ALA A 212 -2.57 -6.98 4.32
CA ALA A 212 -2.98 -6.92 5.72
C ALA A 212 -1.95 -7.48 6.70
N TYR A 213 -1.25 -8.57 6.33
CA TYR A 213 -0.21 -9.16 7.17
C TYR A 213 1.11 -8.38 7.08
N SER A 214 1.57 -8.00 5.88
CA SER A 214 2.79 -7.20 5.74
C SER A 214 2.67 -5.81 6.39
N GLU A 215 1.52 -5.15 6.22
CA GLU A 215 1.24 -3.84 6.84
C GLU A 215 1.24 -3.91 8.37
N ALA A 216 0.93 -5.06 8.97
CA ALA A 216 0.94 -5.21 10.42
C ALA A 216 2.36 -5.18 11.00
N VAL A 217 3.39 -5.57 10.23
CA VAL A 217 4.79 -5.55 10.68
C VAL A 217 5.54 -4.29 10.25
N PHE A 218 5.06 -3.55 9.25
CA PHE A 218 5.71 -2.30 8.81
C PHE A 218 5.98 -1.28 9.92
N PRO A 219 5.08 -1.02 10.89
CA PRO A 219 5.34 -0.07 11.96
C PRO A 219 6.51 -0.49 12.86
N THR A 220 6.72 -1.79 13.07
CA THR A 220 7.83 -2.30 13.90
C THR A 220 9.18 -2.08 13.23
N ILE A 221 9.19 -1.85 11.91
CA ILE A 221 10.40 -1.54 11.13
C ILE A 221 10.47 -0.03 10.86
N PHE A 222 9.57 0.49 10.03
CA PHE A 222 9.73 1.80 9.40
C PHE A 222 9.38 2.98 10.29
N PHE A 223 8.68 2.76 11.41
CA PHE A 223 8.32 3.83 12.36
C PHE A 223 9.19 3.81 13.62
N VAL A 224 10.07 2.81 13.77
CA VAL A 224 11.10 2.78 14.80
C VAL A 224 12.30 3.58 14.30
N ASP A 225 12.82 4.49 15.15
CA ASP A 225 14.02 5.26 14.81
C ASP A 225 15.19 4.32 14.50
N GLY A 226 15.84 4.53 13.36
CA GLY A 226 16.90 3.66 12.85
C GLY A 226 18.13 3.56 13.74
N ARG A 227 18.33 4.46 14.70
CA ARG A 227 19.37 4.34 15.74
C ARG A 227 19.07 3.26 16.76
N LEU A 228 17.78 2.98 16.99
CA LEU A 228 17.33 1.92 17.90
C LEU A 228 17.28 0.58 17.17
N ASN A 229 16.63 0.55 15.99
CA ASN A 229 16.48 -0.63 15.13
C ASN A 229 16.20 -1.94 15.89
N ASN A 230 15.29 -1.88 16.86
CA ASN A 230 15.03 -2.96 17.83
C ASN A 230 13.65 -3.64 17.64
N GLY A 231 12.89 -3.26 16.61
CA GLY A 231 11.57 -3.82 16.34
C GLY A 231 10.46 -3.38 17.29
N GLN A 232 10.70 -2.36 18.12
CA GLN A 232 9.79 -1.94 19.21
C GLN A 232 9.35 -0.50 19.00
N LEU A 233 8.13 -0.32 18.49
CA LEU A 233 7.55 1.00 18.23
C LEU A 233 6.88 1.54 19.50
N THR A 234 7.33 2.70 19.98
CA THR A 234 6.65 3.37 21.11
C THR A 234 5.27 3.87 20.69
N ILE A 235 4.33 3.95 21.63
CA ILE A 235 2.97 4.45 21.36
C ILE A 235 2.98 5.90 20.88
N ASP A 236 3.87 6.73 21.43
CA ASP A 236 4.03 8.12 21.00
C ASP A 236 4.47 8.19 19.52
N ALA A 237 5.50 7.42 19.13
CA ALA A 237 5.92 7.34 17.74
C ALA A 237 4.80 6.76 16.85
N ALA A 238 4.05 5.76 17.32
CA ALA A 238 2.91 5.22 16.58
C ALA A 238 1.86 6.31 16.30
N ARG A 239 1.50 7.15 17.29
CA ARG A 239 0.53 8.23 17.10
C ARG A 239 1.03 9.27 16.09
N HIS A 240 2.31 9.61 16.16
CA HIS A 240 2.97 10.50 15.20
C HIS A 240 2.72 10.07 13.74
N PHE A 241 2.92 8.80 13.41
CA PHE A 241 2.70 8.31 12.05
C PHE A 241 1.22 8.03 11.71
N PHE A 242 0.46 7.42 12.62
CA PHE A 242 -0.91 6.96 12.30
C PHE A 242 -1.96 8.07 12.30
N ASP A 243 -1.82 9.06 13.18
CA ASP A 243 -2.76 10.14 13.41
C ASP A 243 -2.21 11.45 12.83
N PHE A 244 -1.07 11.91 13.33
CA PHE A 244 -0.52 13.22 12.97
C PHE A 244 0.14 13.25 11.58
N GLN A 245 0.46 12.08 11.02
CA GLN A 245 1.15 11.94 9.73
C GLN A 245 2.46 12.73 9.72
N MET A 246 3.21 12.59 10.81
CA MET A 246 4.38 13.38 11.13
C MET A 246 5.47 12.46 11.66
N MET A 247 6.69 12.57 11.16
CA MET A 247 7.84 11.90 11.77
C MET A 247 8.12 12.48 13.15
N PRO A 248 8.51 11.69 14.16
CA PRO A 248 9.03 12.22 15.41
C PRO A 248 10.19 13.22 15.18
N ASP A 249 10.40 14.12 16.12
CA ASP A 249 11.57 15.00 16.08
C ASP A 249 12.85 14.18 16.09
N ASP A 250 13.86 14.62 15.32
CA ASP A 250 15.15 13.94 15.19
C ASP A 250 15.03 12.48 14.67
N PHE A 251 13.94 12.14 13.97
CA PHE A 251 13.73 10.79 13.45
C PHE A 251 14.73 10.43 12.35
N HIS A 252 15.41 9.30 12.55
CA HIS A 252 16.31 8.71 11.57
C HIS A 252 15.66 7.50 10.87
N ARG A 253 15.77 7.43 9.54
CA ARG A 253 15.31 6.27 8.76
C ARG A 253 16.12 5.02 9.10
N GLN A 254 15.69 3.84 8.65
CA GLN A 254 16.41 2.59 8.90
C GLN A 254 17.90 2.66 8.47
N PRO A 255 18.83 1.96 9.17
CA PRO A 255 20.27 2.10 8.92
C PRO A 255 20.76 1.37 7.66
N ALA A 256 19.90 0.53 7.06
CA ALA A 256 20.14 -0.16 5.80
C ALA A 256 18.81 -0.33 5.03
N PRO A 257 18.85 -0.51 3.69
CA PRO A 257 17.64 -0.72 2.91
C PRO A 257 16.89 -1.99 3.32
N VAL A 258 15.60 -1.84 3.64
CA VAL A 258 14.73 -2.95 4.08
C VAL A 258 14.07 -3.63 2.89
N ASN A 259 14.35 -4.93 2.69
CA ASN A 259 13.82 -5.72 1.58
C ASN A 259 12.90 -6.87 2.06
N PHE A 260 12.47 -7.72 1.12
CA PHE A 260 11.61 -8.88 1.41
C PHE A 260 12.24 -9.83 2.44
N THR A 261 13.56 -10.06 2.38
CA THR A 261 14.25 -10.97 3.32
C THR A 261 14.16 -10.53 4.79
N MET A 262 13.87 -9.24 5.04
CA MET A 262 13.62 -8.71 6.38
C MET A 262 12.13 -8.74 6.77
N VAL A 263 11.22 -8.51 5.81
CA VAL A 263 9.78 -8.40 6.05
C VAL A 263 9.10 -9.77 6.10
N ASP A 264 9.48 -10.70 5.23
CA ASP A 264 8.85 -12.01 5.10
C ASP A 264 8.93 -12.86 6.37
N PRO A 265 10.07 -12.93 7.09
CA PRO A 265 10.13 -13.69 8.34
C PRO A 265 9.18 -13.15 9.42
N LEU A 266 9.02 -11.82 9.51
CA LEU A 266 8.11 -11.19 10.48
C LEU A 266 6.65 -11.44 10.09
N THR A 267 6.34 -11.28 8.81
CA THR A 267 5.01 -11.58 8.25
C THR A 267 4.63 -13.04 8.51
N LYS A 268 5.57 -13.96 8.28
CA LYS A 268 5.40 -15.38 8.59
C LYS A 268 5.22 -15.62 10.09
N ALA A 269 6.02 -14.98 10.94
CA ALA A 269 5.93 -15.17 12.40
C ALA A 269 4.55 -14.78 12.95
N ILE A 270 3.99 -13.65 12.49
CA ILE A 270 2.64 -13.23 12.93
C ILE A 270 1.54 -14.13 12.34
N PHE A 271 1.73 -14.65 11.12
CA PHE A 271 0.79 -15.60 10.50
C PHE A 271 0.81 -16.95 11.21
N ASP A 272 1.98 -17.51 11.50
CA ASP A 272 2.14 -18.82 12.14
C ASP A 272 1.50 -18.86 13.53
N LYS A 273 1.43 -17.72 14.23
CA LYS A 273 0.78 -17.62 15.53
C LYS A 273 -0.73 -17.83 15.44
N HIS A 274 -1.35 -17.27 14.40
CA HIS A 274 -2.80 -17.35 14.14
C HIS A 274 -3.06 -17.57 12.65
N PRO A 275 -2.83 -18.80 12.13
CA PRO A 275 -2.96 -19.07 10.69
C PRO A 275 -4.39 -18.84 10.21
N PHE A 276 -4.52 -18.31 9.00
CA PHE A 276 -5.82 -18.00 8.43
C PHE A 276 -5.92 -18.32 6.94
N SER A 277 -7.12 -18.71 6.51
CA SER A 277 -7.42 -19.04 5.12
C SER A 277 -8.26 -17.92 4.48
N PRO A 278 -7.99 -17.55 3.21
CA PRO A 278 -8.79 -16.54 2.51
C PRO A 278 -10.29 -16.82 2.53
N GLY A 279 -11.11 -15.77 2.60
CA GLY A 279 -12.56 -15.91 2.60
C GLY A 279 -13.32 -14.58 2.62
N VAL A 280 -14.65 -14.70 2.60
CA VAL A 280 -15.59 -13.56 2.59
C VAL A 280 -16.77 -13.81 3.53
N ASN A 281 -17.39 -12.75 4.04
CA ASN A 281 -18.65 -12.87 4.77
C ASN A 281 -19.87 -12.87 3.84
N HIS A 282 -20.83 -13.73 4.15
CA HIS A 282 -22.19 -13.72 3.61
C HIS A 282 -23.18 -13.35 4.72
N GLY A 283 -23.13 -12.09 5.17
CA GLY A 283 -23.76 -11.65 6.41
C GLY A 283 -22.81 -11.77 7.61
N LYS A 284 -23.18 -11.16 8.73
CA LYS A 284 -22.34 -11.15 9.95
C LYS A 284 -22.18 -12.57 10.49
N ASN A 285 -20.99 -12.90 10.99
CA ASN A 285 -20.65 -14.22 11.53
C ASN A 285 -20.82 -15.39 10.53
N ASN A 286 -20.76 -15.12 9.22
CA ASN A 286 -20.91 -16.14 8.19
C ASN A 286 -19.71 -16.10 7.21
N PHE A 287 -18.54 -16.44 7.72
CA PHE A 287 -17.29 -16.44 6.96
C PHE A 287 -17.17 -17.70 6.11
N VAL A 288 -17.21 -17.53 4.79
CA VAL A 288 -17.11 -18.60 3.80
C VAL A 288 -15.72 -18.58 3.17
N LEU A 289 -15.03 -19.71 3.29
CA LEU A 289 -13.69 -19.89 2.73
C LEU A 289 -13.71 -19.79 1.20
N GLN A 290 -12.66 -19.18 0.65
CA GLN A 290 -12.44 -19.05 -0.79
C GLN A 290 -11.19 -19.87 -1.18
N PRO A 291 -11.30 -21.22 -1.27
CA PRO A 291 -10.14 -22.10 -1.45
C PRO A 291 -9.42 -21.94 -2.80
N GLN A 292 -10.04 -21.26 -3.76
CA GLN A 292 -9.43 -20.94 -5.06
C GLN A 292 -8.60 -19.65 -5.02
N THR A 293 -8.67 -18.91 -3.90
CA THR A 293 -7.83 -17.72 -3.71
C THR A 293 -6.45 -18.16 -3.20
N PRO A 294 -5.36 -17.64 -3.79
CA PRO A 294 -4.02 -17.91 -3.31
C PRO A 294 -3.87 -17.56 -1.80
N PRO A 295 -3.34 -18.47 -0.97
CA PRO A 295 -3.07 -18.19 0.42
C PRO A 295 -1.84 -17.27 0.58
N LEU A 296 -1.61 -16.73 1.78
CA LEU A 296 -0.47 -15.84 2.06
C LEU A 296 0.90 -16.43 1.64
N ALA A 297 1.09 -17.74 1.81
CA ALA A 297 2.33 -18.41 1.47
C ALA A 297 2.57 -18.56 -0.04
N ASP A 298 1.54 -18.39 -0.87
CA ASP A 298 1.64 -18.49 -2.33
C ASP A 298 1.85 -17.11 -2.97
N PHE A 299 3.05 -16.55 -2.76
CA PHE A 299 3.39 -15.23 -3.26
C PHE A 299 3.23 -15.10 -4.79
N CYS A 300 3.71 -16.10 -5.54
CA CYS A 300 3.59 -16.08 -6.99
C CYS A 300 2.13 -16.22 -7.45
N GLY A 301 1.32 -17.03 -6.78
CA GLY A 301 -0.12 -17.10 -7.04
C GLY A 301 -0.83 -15.77 -6.77
N ILE A 302 -0.48 -15.05 -5.71
CA ILE A 302 -1.01 -13.70 -5.44
C ILE A 302 -0.59 -12.71 -6.54
N TYR A 303 0.67 -12.75 -6.97
CA TYR A 303 1.14 -11.95 -8.11
C TYR A 303 0.33 -12.25 -9.38
N GLU A 304 0.16 -13.53 -9.72
CA GLU A 304 -0.62 -13.96 -10.88
C GLU A 304 -2.09 -13.52 -10.76
N ASP A 305 -2.69 -13.63 -9.59
CA ASP A 305 -4.06 -13.21 -9.32
C ASP A 305 -4.26 -11.70 -9.53
N ILE A 306 -3.30 -10.87 -9.10
CA ILE A 306 -3.30 -9.44 -9.40
C ILE A 306 -3.26 -9.22 -10.92
N VAL A 307 -2.28 -9.81 -11.60
CA VAL A 307 -2.01 -9.54 -13.01
C VAL A 307 -3.07 -10.14 -13.95
N LEU A 308 -3.65 -11.29 -13.62
CA LEU A 308 -4.56 -12.03 -14.49
C LEU A 308 -6.04 -11.85 -14.14
N ARG A 309 -6.38 -11.47 -12.90
CA ARG A 309 -7.77 -11.24 -12.48
C ARG A 309 -8.04 -9.78 -12.15
N VAL A 310 -7.24 -9.16 -11.28
CA VAL A 310 -7.53 -7.80 -10.79
C VAL A 310 -7.34 -6.75 -11.89
N ILE A 311 -6.20 -6.77 -12.59
CA ILE A 311 -5.92 -5.78 -13.65
C ILE A 311 -6.87 -5.95 -14.84
N PRO A 312 -7.12 -7.16 -15.39
CA PRO A 312 -8.08 -7.34 -16.49
C PRO A 312 -9.53 -7.09 -16.06
N GLY A 313 -9.85 -7.29 -14.78
CA GLY A 313 -11.14 -6.93 -14.21
C GLY A 313 -11.43 -5.43 -14.30
N GLN A 314 -10.39 -4.57 -14.28
CA GLN A 314 -10.49 -3.13 -14.47
C GLN A 314 -10.33 -2.72 -15.95
N TYR A 315 -9.46 -3.41 -16.68
CA TYR A 315 -9.12 -3.14 -18.06
C TYR A 315 -9.36 -4.39 -18.92
N PRO A 316 -10.61 -4.71 -19.30
CA PRO A 316 -10.91 -5.98 -19.97
C PRO A 316 -10.40 -6.04 -21.41
N ARG A 317 -10.33 -4.90 -22.10
CA ARG A 317 -9.88 -4.77 -23.50
C ARG A 317 -9.14 -3.45 -23.74
N PRO A 318 -8.01 -3.19 -23.08
CA PRO A 318 -7.25 -1.98 -23.31
C PRO A 318 -6.63 -2.02 -24.71
N THR A 319 -6.62 -0.88 -25.40
CA THR A 319 -6.04 -0.71 -26.74
C THR A 319 -5.08 0.47 -26.77
N GLY A 320 -4.26 0.53 -27.82
CA GLY A 320 -3.30 1.61 -28.06
C GLY A 320 -2.44 1.91 -26.84
N ILE A 321 -2.27 3.20 -26.57
CA ILE A 321 -1.43 3.72 -25.49
C ILE A 321 -1.88 3.30 -24.09
N LEU A 322 -3.18 3.08 -23.86
CA LEU A 322 -3.65 2.57 -22.57
C LEU A 322 -3.08 1.17 -22.32
N ARG A 323 -3.09 0.30 -23.32
CA ARG A 323 -2.50 -1.04 -23.25
C ARG A 323 -0.99 -0.97 -23.08
N GLU A 324 -0.31 -0.13 -23.85
CA GLU A 324 1.14 0.05 -23.78
C GLU A 324 1.59 0.51 -22.37
N ASN A 325 0.90 1.51 -21.81
CA ASN A 325 1.19 2.03 -20.48
C ASN A 325 0.93 0.99 -19.39
N ILE A 326 -0.14 0.20 -19.50
CA ILE A 326 -0.42 -0.91 -18.57
C ILE A 326 0.67 -1.98 -18.67
N ASN A 327 1.03 -2.43 -19.89
CA ASN A 327 2.07 -3.44 -20.09
C ASN A 327 3.43 -2.98 -19.57
N LYS A 328 3.78 -1.71 -19.77
CA LYS A 328 5.02 -1.13 -19.24
C LYS A 328 5.07 -1.18 -17.70
N ASN A 329 3.98 -0.78 -17.04
CA ASN A 329 3.90 -0.84 -15.57
C ASN A 329 3.84 -2.29 -15.04
N LEU A 330 3.22 -3.21 -15.77
CA LEU A 330 3.27 -4.65 -15.46
C LEU A 330 4.70 -5.20 -15.55
N GLY A 331 5.49 -4.73 -16.52
CA GLY A 331 6.92 -5.06 -16.61
C GLY A 331 7.72 -4.57 -15.39
N PHE A 332 7.45 -3.35 -14.92
CA PHE A 332 8.09 -2.81 -13.72
C PHE A 332 7.67 -3.54 -12.44
N PHE A 333 6.39 -3.88 -12.31
CA PHE A 333 5.88 -4.69 -11.22
C PHE A 333 6.52 -6.09 -11.22
N PHE A 334 6.59 -6.75 -12.38
CA PHE A 334 7.24 -8.05 -12.51
C PHE A 334 8.73 -8.00 -12.18
N GLY A 335 9.46 -6.96 -12.61
CA GLY A 335 10.88 -6.82 -12.32
C GLY A 335 11.19 -6.89 -10.82
N ALA A 336 10.32 -6.31 -9.99
CA ALA A 336 10.43 -6.37 -8.53
C ALA A 336 10.09 -7.76 -7.96
N VAL A 337 9.09 -8.44 -8.52
CA VAL A 337 8.66 -9.78 -8.12
C VAL A 337 9.72 -10.85 -8.47
N HIS A 338 10.30 -10.75 -9.66
CA HIS A 338 11.27 -11.72 -10.16
C HIS A 338 12.57 -11.71 -9.36
N ALA A 339 13.04 -10.52 -8.96
CA ALA A 339 14.28 -10.36 -8.20
C ALA A 339 14.29 -11.14 -6.87
N GLU A 340 13.12 -11.33 -6.26
CA GLU A 340 13.03 -11.80 -4.87
C GLU A 340 12.37 -13.18 -4.74
N HIS A 341 11.36 -13.47 -5.58
CA HIS A 341 10.60 -14.74 -5.48
C HIS A 341 10.71 -15.62 -6.72
N ASN A 342 11.47 -15.21 -7.75
CA ASN A 342 11.67 -15.95 -9.00
C ASN A 342 10.35 -16.43 -9.67
N CYS A 343 9.27 -15.65 -9.54
CA CYS A 343 8.02 -15.94 -10.23
C CYS A 343 8.17 -15.84 -11.74
N THR A 344 7.25 -16.45 -12.49
CA THR A 344 7.22 -16.36 -13.96
C THR A 344 6.40 -15.17 -14.40
N GLN A 345 6.86 -14.42 -15.41
CA GLN A 345 6.08 -13.31 -15.95
C GLN A 345 4.83 -13.81 -16.66
N VAL A 346 3.71 -13.15 -16.40
CA VAL A 346 2.43 -13.42 -17.07
C VAL A 346 1.96 -12.17 -17.81
N PHE A 347 1.23 -12.36 -18.90
CA PHE A 347 0.97 -11.33 -19.91
C PHE A 347 -0.52 -11.25 -20.22
N PRO A 348 -1.32 -10.52 -19.43
CA PRO A 348 -2.77 -10.48 -19.59
C PRO A 348 -3.21 -9.85 -20.93
N PHE A 349 -2.34 -9.07 -21.57
CA PHE A 349 -2.64 -8.33 -22.80
C PHE A 349 -1.64 -8.58 -23.94
N GLY A 350 -0.90 -9.69 -23.88
CA GLY A 350 0.16 -10.02 -24.86
C GLY A 350 1.55 -9.50 -24.48
N ARG A 351 2.56 -9.80 -25.32
CA ARG A 351 4.00 -9.57 -25.06
C ARG A 351 4.61 -8.40 -25.85
N ASP A 352 3.78 -7.64 -26.55
CA ASP A 352 4.20 -6.61 -27.52
C ASP A 352 5.33 -5.71 -27.01
#